data_AF-A0A0R3TWT5-F1
#
_entry.id   AF-A0A0R3TWT5-F1
#
_cell.length_a   1.000
_cell.length_b   1.000
_cell.length_c   1.000
_cell.angle_alpha   90.00
_cell.angle_beta   90.00
_cell.angle_gamma   90.00
#
_symmetry.space_group_name_H-M   'P 1'
#
loop_
_entity.id
_entity.type
_entity.pdbx_description
1 polymer ?
#
loop_
_entity_poly.entity_id
_entity_poly.type
_entity_poly.pdbx_seq_one_letter_code
_entity_poly.pdbx_strand_id
1 'polypeptide(L)'
;MQGILLDLQYSNPNFMTKLRVESLSKDRDPIMHRNSAYMICRSLISPGYNDLAIRAANLIYSSLRFFESLRHNKLNVDLGGNPRPLFVSPQIFDRFINFLPSLYAAYGAYLFRVFPLDMSSYHRLFQSAFIPSFSMDRLNKFSDSRHIVVINQGVFYFFDVFDHQGRMISCEQLVSNLVFIKSLPRSHIHKPSLGLITTMNRDDATMARNRLNRLDGYTEGLNSRNIKLLDSAILTLVMSDCASNDIALQVSSALTGSGGGSRWFDKTFSLVVNQNGDSALNVVDGLIPSSAILRFANTIYNDAETRPIADPWILESPQRFVISQ
;
A
#
# COMPACT_ATOMS: atom_id res chain seq x y z
N MET A 1 9.98 24.50 28.62
CA MET A 1 9.82 23.49 27.54
C MET A 1 9.59 22.10 28.11
N GLN A 2 10.50 21.54 28.92
CA GLN A 2 10.34 20.20 29.50
C GLN A 2 9.01 20.00 30.27
N GLY A 3 8.57 20.98 31.06
CA GLY A 3 7.27 20.91 31.75
C GLY A 3 6.10 20.72 30.81
N ILE A 4 6.05 21.46 29.70
CA ILE A 4 5.00 21.35 28.67
C ILE A 4 5.03 19.97 28.01
N LEU A 5 6.22 19.41 27.75
CA LEU A 5 6.34 18.05 27.19
C LEU A 5 5.82 16.98 28.16
N LEU A 6 6.07 17.15 29.47
CA LEU A 6 5.52 16.25 30.50
C LEU A 6 3.99 16.36 30.56
N ASP A 7 3.43 17.57 30.52
CA ASP A 7 1.98 17.78 30.50
C ASP A 7 1.34 17.10 29.28
N LEU A 8 1.97 17.22 28.10
CA LEU A 8 1.54 16.52 26.89
C LEU A 8 1.62 15.00 27.06
N GLN A 9 2.70 14.48 27.65
CA GLN A 9 2.86 13.05 27.91
C GLN A 9 1.78 12.50 28.85
N TYR A 10 1.41 13.24 29.90
CA TYR A 10 0.33 12.84 30.81
C TYR A 10 -1.04 12.86 30.13
N SER A 11 -1.29 13.83 29.24
CA SER A 11 -2.55 13.92 28.50
C SER A 11 -2.68 12.86 27.38
N ASN A 12 -1.56 12.53 26.72
CA ASN A 12 -1.51 11.59 25.63
C ASN A 12 -0.13 10.89 25.59
N PRO A 13 -0.04 9.61 25.99
CA PRO A 13 1.24 8.90 25.99
C PRO A 13 1.86 8.76 24.59
N ASN A 14 1.06 8.89 23.52
CA ASN A 14 1.49 8.84 22.12
C ASN A 14 1.61 10.23 21.46
N PHE A 15 1.83 11.29 22.25
CA PHE A 15 1.90 12.67 21.74
C PHE A 15 2.96 12.85 20.64
N MET A 16 4.09 12.14 20.71
CA MET A 16 5.14 12.19 19.68
C MET A 16 4.64 11.73 18.30
N THR A 17 3.82 10.68 18.26
CA THR A 17 3.21 10.20 17.01
C THR A 17 2.26 11.24 16.43
N LYS A 18 1.48 11.90 17.29
CA LYS A 18 0.59 13.00 16.86
C LYS A 18 1.40 14.18 16.29
N LEU A 19 2.43 14.63 16.99
CA LEU A 19 3.30 15.72 16.53
C LEU A 19 3.98 15.38 15.20
N ARG A 20 4.42 14.13 15.02
CA ARG A 20 5.03 13.68 13.75
C ARG A 20 4.04 13.74 12.59
N VAL A 21 2.81 13.25 12.78
CA VAL A 21 1.75 13.31 11.76
C VAL A 21 1.37 14.76 11.45
N GLU A 22 1.25 15.61 12.46
CA GLU A 22 0.97 17.04 12.26
C GLU A 22 2.10 17.75 11.51
N SER A 23 3.35 17.43 11.81
CA SER A 23 4.52 17.96 11.09
C SER A 23 4.48 17.56 9.62
N LEU A 24 4.25 16.27 9.33
CA LEU A 24 4.09 15.78 7.96
C LEU A 24 2.91 16.46 7.24
N SER A 25 1.82 16.70 7.96
CA SER A 25 0.62 17.32 7.38
C SER A 25 0.82 18.82 7.12
N LYS A 26 1.67 19.52 7.86
CA LYS A 26 1.95 20.96 7.68
C LYS A 26 3.02 21.25 6.65
N ASP A 27 3.95 20.33 6.43
CA ASP A 27 5.01 20.54 5.46
C ASP A 27 4.44 20.66 4.02
N ARG A 28 4.82 21.72 3.31
CA ARG A 28 4.29 22.15 2.01
C ARG A 28 5.14 21.69 0.82
N ASP A 29 6.29 21.09 1.06
CA ASP A 29 7.12 20.52 0.00
C ASP A 29 6.37 19.39 -0.73
N PRO A 30 6.68 19.12 -2.02
CA PRO A 30 6.10 18.01 -2.74
C PRO A 30 6.21 16.69 -1.97
N ILE A 31 5.08 16.00 -1.82
CA ILE A 31 5.01 14.78 -0.99
C ILE A 31 5.97 13.68 -1.49
N MET A 32 6.20 13.65 -2.81
CA MET A 32 7.15 12.77 -3.48
C MET A 32 8.56 12.76 -2.83
N HIS A 33 9.05 13.90 -2.32
CA HIS A 33 10.39 13.98 -1.71
C HIS A 33 10.51 13.18 -0.41
N ARG A 34 9.39 12.82 0.21
CA ARG A 34 9.34 12.05 1.45
C ARG A 34 9.12 10.56 1.21
N ASN A 35 8.93 10.14 -0.05
CA ASN A 35 8.62 8.75 -0.31
C ASN A 35 9.88 7.90 -0.22
N SER A 36 9.74 6.74 0.41
CA SER A 36 10.76 5.70 0.48
C SER A 36 10.37 4.51 -0.40
N ALA A 37 11.36 3.83 -0.96
CA ALA A 37 11.16 2.62 -1.75
C ALA A 37 11.65 1.40 -0.97
N TYR A 38 10.80 0.37 -0.88
CA TYR A 38 11.13 -0.93 -0.30
C TYR A 38 11.10 -1.97 -1.41
N MET A 39 12.27 -2.49 -1.77
CA MET A 39 12.39 -3.47 -2.86
C MET A 39 11.88 -4.83 -2.42
N ILE A 40 11.14 -5.49 -3.31
CA ILE A 40 10.66 -6.87 -3.16
C ILE A 40 11.37 -7.71 -4.20
N CYS A 41 11.99 -8.81 -3.74
CA CYS A 41 12.71 -9.73 -4.61
C CYS A 41 11.81 -10.31 -5.71
N ARG A 42 12.42 -10.74 -6.82
CA ARG A 42 11.74 -11.55 -7.84
C ARG A 42 11.28 -12.88 -7.25
N SER A 43 10.30 -13.49 -7.89
CA SER A 43 9.85 -14.83 -7.53
C SER A 43 10.93 -15.86 -7.81
N LEU A 44 11.08 -16.81 -6.88
CA LEU A 44 12.03 -17.91 -6.95
C LEU A 44 11.37 -19.22 -7.41
N ILE A 45 10.03 -19.28 -7.48
CA ILE A 45 9.29 -20.49 -7.89
C ILE A 45 9.66 -20.89 -9.32
N SER A 46 9.41 -19.98 -10.27
CA SER A 46 9.78 -20.16 -11.67
C SER A 46 9.81 -18.82 -12.41
N PRO A 47 10.51 -18.72 -13.56
CA PRO A 47 10.53 -17.50 -14.37
C PRO A 47 9.15 -17.00 -14.78
N GLY A 48 8.17 -17.90 -14.97
CA GLY A 48 6.81 -17.53 -15.36
C GLY A 48 6.06 -16.69 -14.33
N TYR A 49 6.36 -16.84 -13.02
CA TYR A 49 5.75 -16.02 -11.96
C TYR A 49 6.25 -14.58 -11.94
N ASN A 50 7.30 -14.27 -12.71
CA ASN A 50 7.83 -12.93 -12.88
C ASN A 50 7.20 -12.19 -14.05
N ASP A 51 6.23 -12.76 -14.78
CA ASP A 51 5.39 -11.96 -15.68
C ASP A 51 4.67 -10.87 -14.86
N LEU A 52 4.62 -9.67 -15.42
CA LEU A 52 4.04 -8.50 -14.76
C LEU A 52 2.63 -8.75 -14.22
N ALA A 53 1.74 -9.37 -14.99
CA ALA A 53 0.35 -9.56 -14.59
C ALA A 53 0.23 -10.62 -13.49
N ILE A 54 0.98 -11.73 -13.60
CA ILE A 54 0.99 -12.79 -12.59
C ILE A 54 1.63 -12.31 -11.29
N ARG A 55 2.78 -11.64 -11.37
CA ARG A 55 3.46 -11.09 -10.19
C ARG A 55 2.60 -10.05 -9.49
N ALA A 56 1.99 -9.14 -10.26
CA ALA A 56 1.07 -8.14 -9.71
C ALA A 56 -0.17 -8.78 -9.07
N ALA A 57 -0.78 -9.78 -9.71
CA ALA A 57 -1.93 -10.49 -9.16
C ALA A 57 -1.60 -11.17 -7.82
N ASN A 58 -0.47 -11.90 -7.75
CA ASN A 58 -0.03 -12.58 -6.54
C ASN A 58 0.28 -11.61 -5.40
N LEU A 59 0.99 -10.50 -5.67
CA LEU A 59 1.31 -9.49 -4.66
C LEU A 59 0.07 -8.69 -4.21
N ILE A 60 -0.85 -8.37 -5.13
CA ILE A 60 -2.14 -7.74 -4.78
C ILE A 60 -2.94 -8.68 -3.89
N TYR A 61 -3.12 -9.93 -4.28
CA TYR A 61 -3.93 -10.87 -3.53
C TYR A 61 -3.34 -11.13 -2.13
N SER A 62 -2.01 -11.24 -2.03
CA SER A 62 -1.30 -11.34 -0.75
C SER A 62 -1.49 -10.08 0.11
N SER A 63 -1.49 -8.89 -0.52
CA SER A 63 -1.79 -7.62 0.16
C SER A 63 -3.24 -7.57 0.66
N LEU A 64 -4.20 -8.10 -0.09
CA LEU A 64 -5.60 -8.18 0.31
C LEU A 64 -5.80 -9.20 1.45
N ARG A 65 -5.14 -10.36 1.42
CA ARG A 65 -5.11 -11.31 2.55
C ARG A 65 -4.55 -10.68 3.82
N PHE A 66 -3.48 -9.89 3.68
CA PHE A 66 -2.91 -9.14 4.79
C PHE A 66 -3.91 -8.10 5.33
N PHE A 67 -4.56 -7.35 4.43
CA PHE A 67 -5.59 -6.37 4.78
C PHE A 67 -6.79 -7.03 5.50
N GLU A 68 -7.28 -8.17 5.01
CA GLU A 68 -8.36 -8.93 5.64
C GLU A 68 -7.97 -9.44 7.03
N SER A 69 -6.73 -9.91 7.18
CA SER A 69 -6.19 -10.36 8.47
C SER A 69 -6.11 -9.20 9.46
N LEU A 70 -5.73 -8.01 8.98
CA LEU A 70 -5.71 -6.78 9.78
C LEU A 70 -7.13 -6.35 10.18
N ARG A 71 -8.09 -6.35 9.23
CA ARG A 71 -9.49 -5.95 9.46
C ARG A 71 -10.18 -6.83 10.50
N HIS A 72 -9.87 -8.12 10.52
CA HIS A 72 -10.44 -9.10 11.44
C HIS A 72 -9.62 -9.32 12.71
N ASN A 73 -8.58 -8.50 12.97
CA ASN A 73 -7.65 -8.66 14.10
C ASN A 73 -7.03 -10.07 14.21
N LYS A 74 -6.78 -10.72 13.07
CA LYS A 74 -6.15 -12.06 12.98
C LYS A 74 -4.67 -12.00 12.60
N LEU A 75 -4.14 -10.79 12.42
CA LEU A 75 -2.73 -10.60 12.11
C LEU A 75 -1.89 -10.90 13.37
N ASN A 76 -0.86 -11.75 13.22
CA ASN A 76 0.03 -12.08 14.33
C ASN A 76 0.65 -10.83 14.95
N VAL A 77 0.90 -10.86 16.25
CA VAL A 77 1.53 -9.74 16.96
C VAL A 77 2.98 -9.61 16.53
N ASP A 78 3.45 -8.37 16.38
CA ASP A 78 4.86 -8.09 16.13
C ASP A 78 5.65 -8.24 17.41
N LEU A 79 6.69 -9.08 17.35
CA LEU A 79 7.52 -9.42 18.49
C LEU A 79 8.96 -9.00 18.19
N GLY A 80 9.54 -8.21 19.09
CA GLY A 80 10.97 -7.86 19.10
C GLY A 80 11.73 -8.62 20.19
N GLY A 81 13.06 -8.58 20.10
CA GLY A 81 13.97 -9.19 21.07
C GLY A 81 14.50 -10.57 20.64
N ASN A 82 15.48 -11.06 21.38
CA ASN A 82 16.11 -12.36 21.14
C ASN A 82 15.60 -13.36 22.19
N PRO A 83 14.76 -14.34 21.81
CA PRO A 83 14.20 -15.31 22.74
C PRO A 83 15.32 -16.16 23.39
N ARG A 84 15.09 -16.61 24.63
CA ARG A 84 16.02 -17.57 25.25
C ARG A 84 15.88 -18.95 24.56
N PRO A 85 16.99 -19.61 24.18
CA PRO A 85 16.95 -20.84 23.39
C PRO A 85 16.28 -22.03 24.10
N LEU A 86 16.20 -22.04 25.44
CA LEU A 86 15.62 -23.15 26.21
C LEU A 86 14.08 -23.21 26.27
N PHE A 87 13.35 -22.17 25.86
CA PHE A 87 11.90 -22.09 26.09
C PHE A 87 11.05 -21.85 24.83
N VAL A 88 11.68 -21.69 23.66
CA VAL A 88 10.96 -21.17 22.49
C VAL A 88 10.84 -22.26 21.42
N SER A 89 9.98 -23.24 21.72
CA SER A 89 9.14 -23.71 20.63
C SER A 89 8.02 -22.68 20.45
N PRO A 90 7.73 -22.22 19.23
CA PRO A 90 6.67 -21.23 18.98
C PRO A 90 5.34 -21.64 19.63
N GLN A 91 5.05 -22.95 19.61
CA GLN A 91 3.81 -23.54 20.07
C GLN A 91 3.56 -23.41 21.59
N ILE A 92 4.61 -23.52 22.41
CA ILE A 92 4.46 -23.38 23.88
C ILE A 92 4.23 -21.92 24.25
N PHE A 93 4.99 -21.01 23.64
CA PHE A 93 4.84 -19.57 23.82
C PHE A 93 3.43 -19.12 23.42
N ASP A 94 2.97 -19.51 22.23
CA ASP A 94 1.65 -19.09 21.71
C ASP A 94 0.52 -19.59 22.63
N ARG A 95 0.57 -20.85 23.09
CA ARG A 95 -0.45 -21.37 24.02
C ARG A 95 -0.46 -20.63 25.34
N PHE A 96 0.71 -20.31 25.89
CA PHE A 96 0.83 -19.59 27.16
C PHE A 96 0.28 -18.16 27.03
N ILE A 97 0.70 -17.43 25.99
CA ILE A 97 0.24 -16.05 25.76
C ILE A 97 -1.25 -16.01 25.47
N ASN A 98 -1.79 -16.94 24.68
CA ASN A 98 -3.22 -17.00 24.37
C ASN A 98 -4.10 -17.33 25.59
N PHE A 99 -3.54 -17.92 26.64
CA PHE A 99 -4.26 -18.16 27.90
C PHE A 99 -4.30 -16.90 28.79
N LEU A 100 -3.34 -15.99 28.64
CA LEU A 100 -3.27 -14.78 29.47
C LEU A 100 -4.30 -13.73 29.02
N PRO A 101 -4.92 -12.99 29.97
CA PRO A 101 -5.69 -11.80 29.64
C PRO A 101 -4.81 -10.74 28.94
N SER A 102 -5.40 -9.95 28.04
CA SER A 102 -4.68 -8.96 27.22
C SER A 102 -3.86 -7.96 28.03
N LEU A 103 -4.33 -7.58 29.23
CA LEU A 103 -3.62 -6.69 30.16
C LEU A 103 -2.27 -7.24 30.64
N TYR A 104 -2.13 -8.57 30.72
CA TYR A 104 -0.94 -9.24 31.21
C TYR A 104 -0.09 -9.86 30.10
N ALA A 105 -0.60 -9.94 28.86
CA ALA A 105 0.09 -10.55 27.74
C ALA A 105 1.49 -9.94 27.49
N ALA A 106 1.63 -8.62 27.64
CA ALA A 106 2.92 -7.94 27.51
C ALA A 106 3.92 -8.34 28.62
N TYR A 107 3.46 -8.42 29.87
CA TYR A 107 4.28 -8.88 30.99
C TYR A 107 4.65 -10.37 30.86
N GLY A 108 3.72 -11.19 30.36
CA GLY A 108 3.97 -12.60 30.05
C GLY A 108 5.06 -12.76 28.99
N ALA A 109 4.99 -12.01 27.89
CA ALA A 109 6.00 -12.02 26.84
C ALA A 109 7.39 -11.60 27.36
N TYR A 110 7.43 -10.63 28.28
CA TYR A 110 8.67 -10.16 28.90
C TYR A 110 9.45 -11.28 29.62
N LEU A 111 8.76 -12.25 30.23
CA LEU A 111 9.40 -13.42 30.87
C LEU A 111 10.25 -14.24 29.89
N PHE A 112 9.87 -14.24 28.61
CA PHE A 112 10.58 -14.92 27.52
C PHE A 112 11.64 -14.04 26.84
N ARG A 113 11.88 -12.81 27.34
CA ARG A 113 12.68 -11.76 26.69
C ARG A 113 12.16 -11.35 25.30
N VAL A 114 10.85 -11.45 25.13
CA VAL A 114 10.15 -11.06 23.91
C VAL A 114 9.30 -9.82 24.20
N PHE A 115 9.31 -8.86 23.28
CA PHE A 115 8.67 -7.56 23.46
C PHE A 115 7.62 -7.36 22.36
N PRO A 116 6.31 -7.34 22.69
CA PRO A 116 5.30 -6.99 21.71
C PRO A 116 5.49 -5.54 21.26
N LEU A 117 5.44 -5.32 19.94
CA LEU A 117 5.62 -4.02 19.31
C LEU A 117 4.27 -3.37 19.00
N ASP A 118 4.25 -2.05 18.91
CA ASP A 118 3.05 -1.31 18.57
C ASP A 118 2.61 -1.60 17.13
N MET A 119 1.35 -2.01 16.98
CA MET A 119 0.70 -2.26 15.69
C MET A 119 -0.36 -1.21 15.37
N SER A 120 -0.44 -0.13 16.15
CA SER A 120 -1.44 0.91 15.94
C SER A 120 -1.31 1.60 14.59
N SER A 121 -0.14 1.61 13.94
CA SER A 121 0.07 2.30 12.65
C SER A 121 -0.46 1.53 11.43
N TYR A 122 -0.65 0.21 11.52
CA TYR A 122 -1.02 -0.65 10.38
C TYR A 122 -2.32 -0.25 9.70
N HIS A 123 -3.28 0.28 10.47
CA HIS A 123 -4.59 0.69 9.94
C HIS A 123 -4.50 1.83 8.91
N ARG A 124 -3.34 2.49 8.80
CA ARG A 124 -3.05 3.57 7.84
C ARG A 124 -2.43 3.07 6.54
N LEU A 125 -2.06 1.78 6.44
CA LEU A 125 -1.53 1.22 5.19
C LEU A 125 -2.58 1.31 4.09
N PHE A 126 -3.75 0.72 4.33
CA PHE A 126 -4.81 0.56 3.34
C PHE A 126 -5.87 1.65 3.46
N GLN A 127 -6.59 1.88 2.36
CA GLN A 127 -7.74 2.79 2.31
C GLN A 127 -7.43 4.20 2.84
N SER A 128 -6.17 4.63 2.74
CA SER A 128 -5.71 5.89 3.33
C SER A 128 -4.99 6.72 2.28
N ALA A 129 -5.11 8.04 2.35
CA ALA A 129 -4.44 8.97 1.44
C ALA A 129 -4.25 10.34 2.11
N PHE A 130 -3.18 11.05 1.72
CA PHE A 130 -2.97 12.46 2.04
C PHE A 130 -3.69 13.33 1.02
N ILE A 131 -4.76 13.97 1.45
CA ILE A 131 -5.50 14.94 0.64
C ILE A 131 -4.82 16.31 0.82
N PRO A 132 -4.30 16.93 -0.26
CA PRO A 132 -3.72 18.26 -0.17
C PRO A 132 -4.81 19.27 0.24
N SER A 133 -4.47 20.13 1.19
CA SER A 133 -5.30 21.25 1.61
C SER A 133 -4.41 22.42 1.99
N PHE A 134 -4.96 23.64 1.95
CA PHE A 134 -4.18 24.84 2.23
C PHE A 134 -3.61 24.81 3.64
N SER A 135 -2.30 25.11 3.75
CA SER A 135 -1.53 25.14 5.00
C SER A 135 -1.36 23.80 5.74
N MET A 136 -2.29 22.86 5.62
CA MET A 136 -2.22 21.56 6.28
C MET A 136 -3.02 20.50 5.54
N ASP A 137 -2.32 19.47 5.05
CA ASP A 137 -2.91 18.30 4.42
C ASP A 137 -3.72 17.47 5.40
N ARG A 138 -4.62 16.64 4.86
CA ARG A 138 -5.46 15.75 5.67
C ARG A 138 -5.18 14.31 5.31
N LEU A 139 -4.75 13.53 6.30
CA LEU A 139 -4.73 12.09 6.18
C LEU A 139 -6.15 11.56 6.36
N ASN A 140 -6.77 11.13 5.27
CA ASN A 140 -8.12 10.58 5.28
C ASN A 140 -8.09 9.06 5.17
N LYS A 141 -9.05 8.42 5.86
CA LYS A 141 -9.30 6.99 5.78
C LYS A 141 -10.69 6.73 5.19
N PHE A 142 -10.78 5.73 4.33
CA PHE A 142 -11.97 5.40 3.54
C PHE A 142 -12.39 3.95 3.78
N SER A 143 -13.00 3.68 4.94
CA SER A 143 -13.33 2.32 5.41
C SER A 143 -14.16 1.48 4.44
N ASP A 144 -15.00 2.12 3.65
CA ASP A 144 -16.03 1.46 2.83
C ASP A 144 -15.53 1.10 1.42
N SER A 145 -14.26 1.39 1.13
CA SER A 145 -13.66 1.17 -0.18
C SER A 145 -13.45 -0.31 -0.48
N ARG A 146 -13.82 -0.73 -1.69
CA ARG A 146 -13.73 -2.11 -2.19
C ARG A 146 -12.86 -2.27 -3.42
N HIS A 147 -12.36 -1.17 -3.99
CA HIS A 147 -11.61 -1.17 -5.24
C HIS A 147 -10.13 -0.91 -5.02
N ILE A 148 -9.34 -1.30 -6.02
CA ILE A 148 -7.96 -0.84 -6.18
C ILE A 148 -7.88 0.11 -7.37
N VAL A 149 -6.78 0.87 -7.43
CA VAL A 149 -6.42 1.65 -8.61
C VAL A 149 -5.20 1.02 -9.26
N VAL A 150 -5.21 0.94 -10.58
CA VAL A 150 -4.09 0.50 -11.39
C VAL A 150 -3.65 1.65 -12.27
N ILE A 151 -2.37 2.00 -12.20
CA ILE A 151 -1.75 3.01 -13.06
C ILE A 151 -0.93 2.26 -14.11
N ASN A 152 -1.31 2.38 -15.37
CA ASN A 152 -0.54 1.88 -16.50
C ASN A 152 -0.30 3.03 -17.46
N GLN A 153 0.98 3.35 -17.73
CA GLN A 153 1.38 4.41 -18.67
C GLN A 153 0.73 5.78 -18.40
N GLY A 154 0.57 6.16 -17.13
CA GLY A 154 -0.03 7.44 -16.74
C GLY A 154 -1.56 7.49 -16.85
N VAL A 155 -2.21 6.39 -17.26
CA VAL A 155 -3.66 6.24 -17.24
C VAL A 155 -4.08 5.49 -15.98
N PHE A 156 -5.17 5.95 -15.37
CA PHE A 156 -5.72 5.40 -14.14
C PHE A 156 -6.93 4.53 -14.45
N TYR A 157 -6.89 3.30 -13.95
CA TYR A 157 -7.96 2.32 -14.03
C TYR A 157 -8.37 1.94 -12.62
N PHE A 158 -9.60 1.48 -12.43
CA PHE A 158 -10.06 0.96 -11.15
C PHE A 158 -10.99 -0.23 -11.39
N PHE A 159 -11.03 -1.13 -10.43
CA PHE A 159 -12.01 -2.20 -10.36
C PHE A 159 -12.16 -2.68 -8.92
N ASP A 160 -13.35 -3.17 -8.59
CA ASP A 160 -13.64 -3.77 -7.29
C ASP A 160 -12.83 -5.06 -7.12
N VAL A 161 -12.14 -5.18 -5.99
CA VAL A 161 -11.47 -6.41 -5.54
C VAL A 161 -12.25 -7.14 -4.46
N PHE A 162 -13.30 -6.50 -3.92
CA PHE A 162 -14.29 -7.10 -3.05
C PHE A 162 -15.68 -6.97 -3.65
N ASP A 163 -16.45 -8.07 -3.64
CA ASP A 163 -17.86 -8.06 -4.05
C ASP A 163 -18.75 -7.34 -3.00
N HIS A 164 -20.05 -7.23 -3.30
CA HIS A 164 -21.02 -6.62 -2.38
C HIS A 164 -21.19 -7.37 -1.06
N GLN A 165 -20.74 -8.63 -0.98
CA GLN A 165 -20.77 -9.46 0.22
C GLN A 165 -19.44 -9.40 0.99
N GLY A 166 -18.48 -8.59 0.53
CA GLY A 166 -17.17 -8.43 1.16
C GLY A 166 -16.19 -9.57 0.88
N ARG A 167 -16.45 -10.42 -0.12
CA ARG A 167 -15.55 -11.49 -0.55
C ARG A 167 -14.61 -11.01 -1.63
N MET A 168 -13.36 -11.48 -1.60
CA MET A 168 -12.39 -11.16 -2.65
C MET A 168 -12.82 -11.75 -3.99
N ILE A 169 -12.56 -11.02 -5.07
CA ILE A 169 -12.76 -11.51 -6.44
C ILE A 169 -11.89 -12.74 -6.73
N SER A 170 -12.26 -13.52 -7.75
CA SER A 170 -11.50 -14.70 -8.12
C SER A 170 -10.13 -14.35 -8.72
N CYS A 171 -9.22 -15.32 -8.71
CA CYS A 171 -7.92 -15.18 -9.33
C CYS A 171 -8.01 -14.87 -10.82
N GLU A 172 -8.87 -15.61 -11.52
CA GLU A 172 -9.12 -15.47 -12.95
C GLU A 172 -9.59 -14.06 -13.28
N GLN A 173 -10.52 -13.50 -12.48
CA GLN A 173 -11.01 -12.15 -12.65
C GLN A 173 -9.90 -11.11 -12.43
N LEU A 174 -9.12 -11.26 -11.36
CA LEU A 174 -8.02 -10.34 -11.05
C LEU A 174 -6.97 -10.34 -12.18
N VAL A 175 -6.52 -11.53 -12.60
CA VAL A 175 -5.55 -11.67 -13.69
C VAL A 175 -6.12 -11.14 -15.00
N SER A 176 -7.38 -11.46 -15.33
CA SER A 176 -8.06 -10.94 -16.53
C SER A 176 -8.06 -9.41 -16.57
N ASN A 177 -8.42 -8.76 -15.46
CA ASN A 177 -8.45 -7.30 -15.38
C ASN A 177 -7.05 -6.71 -15.58
N LEU A 178 -6.02 -7.30 -14.96
CA LEU A 178 -4.65 -6.82 -15.08
C LEU A 178 -4.08 -7.04 -16.50
N VAL A 179 -4.35 -8.19 -17.12
CA VAL A 179 -3.97 -8.49 -18.51
C VAL A 179 -4.69 -7.54 -19.48
N PHE A 180 -5.98 -7.31 -19.27
CA PHE A 180 -6.75 -6.36 -20.05
C PHE A 180 -6.14 -4.96 -19.98
N ILE A 181 -5.90 -4.44 -18.77
CA ILE A 181 -5.27 -3.12 -18.57
C ILE A 181 -3.88 -3.04 -19.20
N LYS A 182 -3.07 -4.10 -19.09
CA LYS A 182 -1.74 -4.21 -19.72
C LYS A 182 -1.82 -4.18 -21.25
N SER A 183 -2.88 -4.77 -21.83
CA SER A 183 -3.09 -4.88 -23.28
C SER A 183 -3.63 -3.61 -23.94
N LEU A 184 -4.16 -2.66 -23.15
CA LEU A 184 -4.72 -1.42 -23.69
C LEU A 184 -3.63 -0.60 -24.40
N PRO A 185 -3.93 -0.04 -25.58
CA PRO A 185 -2.95 0.66 -26.38
C PRO A 185 -2.47 1.93 -25.69
N ARG A 186 -1.20 2.27 -25.92
CA ARG A 186 -0.67 3.57 -25.50
C ARG A 186 -1.44 4.68 -26.20
N SER A 187 -1.91 5.69 -25.47
CA SER A 187 -2.44 6.90 -26.10
C SER A 187 -1.33 7.57 -26.93
N HIS A 188 -1.57 7.75 -28.24
CA HIS A 188 -0.66 8.48 -29.13
C HIS A 188 -0.56 9.98 -28.79
N ILE A 189 -1.50 10.50 -28.01
CA ILE A 189 -1.49 11.89 -27.54
C ILE A 189 -0.70 11.93 -26.22
N HIS A 190 0.43 12.64 -26.24
CA HIS A 190 1.18 13.01 -25.03
C HIS A 190 0.37 14.00 -24.19
N LYS A 191 -0.58 13.50 -23.40
CA LYS A 191 -1.25 14.29 -22.35
C LYS A 191 -0.45 14.15 -21.04
N PRO A 192 -0.21 15.25 -20.30
CA PRO A 192 0.37 15.14 -18.97
C PRO A 192 -0.55 14.29 -18.08
N SER A 193 0.02 13.30 -17.39
CA SER A 193 -0.74 12.47 -16.45
C SER A 193 -1.25 13.31 -15.26
N LEU A 194 -2.46 13.00 -14.80
CA LEU A 194 -3.05 13.59 -13.59
C LEU A 194 -2.13 13.41 -12.36
N GLY A 195 -1.33 12.35 -12.33
CA GLY A 195 -0.39 12.06 -11.25
C GLY A 195 0.66 13.15 -11.01
N LEU A 196 0.97 13.99 -12.00
CA LEU A 196 1.89 15.13 -11.85
C LEU A 196 1.41 16.14 -10.80
N ILE A 197 0.11 16.23 -10.52
CA ILE A 197 -0.40 17.10 -9.46
C ILE A 197 0.16 16.70 -8.10
N THR A 198 0.42 15.39 -7.90
CA THR A 198 0.98 14.88 -6.63
C THR A 198 2.48 15.19 -6.46
N THR A 199 3.14 15.74 -7.48
CA THR A 199 4.54 16.20 -7.41
C THR A 199 4.68 17.71 -7.25
N MET A 200 3.57 18.44 -7.16
CA MET A 200 3.59 19.89 -6.93
C MET A 200 3.78 20.19 -5.45
N ASN A 201 4.12 21.45 -5.14
CA ASN A 201 3.95 22.00 -3.80
C ASN A 201 2.51 21.73 -3.32
N ARG A 202 2.31 21.48 -2.01
CA ARG A 202 1.01 21.02 -1.49
C ARG A 202 -0.11 22.05 -1.65
N ASP A 203 0.20 23.34 -1.57
CA ASP A 203 -0.79 24.40 -1.81
C ASP A 203 -1.11 24.52 -3.31
N ASP A 204 -0.13 24.34 -4.19
CA ASP A 204 -0.34 24.27 -5.64
C ASP A 204 -1.18 23.03 -6.04
N ALA A 205 -0.89 21.88 -5.44
CA ALA A 205 -1.67 20.66 -5.62
C ALA A 205 -3.12 20.86 -5.17
N THR A 206 -3.33 21.58 -4.05
CA THR A 206 -4.66 21.99 -3.57
C THR A 206 -5.37 22.87 -4.60
N MET A 207 -4.69 23.88 -5.14
CA MET A 207 -5.25 24.76 -6.19
C MET A 207 -5.60 23.98 -7.46
N ALA A 208 -4.73 23.07 -7.90
CA ALA A 208 -4.95 22.22 -9.07
C ALA A 208 -6.16 21.30 -8.88
N ARG A 209 -6.27 20.60 -7.75
CA ARG A 209 -7.44 19.77 -7.42
C ARG A 209 -8.73 20.60 -7.36
N ASN A 210 -8.70 21.77 -6.72
CA ASN A 210 -9.85 22.68 -6.67
C ASN A 210 -10.28 23.15 -8.06
N ARG A 211 -9.33 23.43 -8.96
CA ARG A 211 -9.62 23.81 -10.35
C ARG A 211 -10.28 22.66 -11.11
N LEU A 212 -9.80 21.43 -10.95
CA LEU A 212 -10.42 20.24 -11.57
C LEU A 212 -11.86 20.04 -11.10
N ASN A 213 -12.12 20.19 -9.80
CA ASN A 213 -13.46 20.08 -9.25
C ASN A 213 -14.37 21.22 -9.76
N ARG A 214 -13.85 22.45 -9.93
CA ARG A 214 -14.65 23.56 -10.50
C ARG A 214 -15.05 23.34 -11.95
N LEU A 215 -14.28 22.57 -12.73
CA LEU A 215 -14.65 22.21 -14.10
C LEU A 215 -15.89 21.30 -14.14
N ASP A 216 -16.23 20.64 -13.03
CA ASP A 216 -17.47 19.87 -12.89
C ASP A 216 -18.72 20.75 -12.67
N GLY A 217 -18.55 22.07 -12.52
CA GLY A 217 -19.62 23.01 -12.18
C GLY A 217 -20.02 22.95 -10.70
N TYR A 218 -21.32 23.07 -10.41
CA TYR A 218 -21.87 23.08 -9.03
C TYR A 218 -22.30 21.69 -8.53
N THR A 219 -22.08 20.63 -9.32
CA THR A 219 -22.47 19.26 -8.99
C THR A 219 -21.26 18.37 -8.77
N GLU A 220 -21.41 17.25 -8.06
CA GLU A 220 -20.39 16.19 -8.04
C GLU A 220 -20.24 15.56 -9.44
N GLY A 221 -19.40 16.18 -10.28
CA GLY A 221 -19.15 15.73 -11.65
C GLY A 221 -18.03 14.69 -11.74
N LEU A 222 -17.55 14.48 -12.96
CA LEU A 222 -16.67 13.37 -13.31
C LEU A 222 -15.30 13.47 -12.64
N ASN A 223 -14.70 14.67 -12.58
CA ASN A 223 -13.36 14.84 -11.99
C ASN A 223 -13.38 14.57 -10.49
N SER A 224 -14.37 15.13 -9.80
CA SER A 224 -14.56 14.98 -8.36
C SER A 224 -14.74 13.51 -8.00
N ARG A 225 -15.54 12.76 -8.76
CA ARG A 225 -15.73 11.31 -8.58
C ARG A 225 -14.44 10.53 -8.84
N ASN A 226 -13.72 10.85 -9.92
CA ASN A 226 -12.49 10.16 -10.27
C ASN A 226 -11.39 10.40 -9.22
N ILE A 227 -11.20 11.62 -8.73
CA ILE A 227 -10.24 11.93 -7.66
C ILE A 227 -10.63 11.19 -6.37
N LYS A 228 -11.93 11.14 -6.04
CA LYS A 228 -12.42 10.38 -4.88
C LYS A 228 -12.12 8.88 -5.03
N LEU A 229 -12.24 8.30 -6.23
CA LEU A 229 -11.84 6.91 -6.49
C LEU A 229 -10.34 6.70 -6.25
N LEU A 230 -9.48 7.64 -6.66
CA LEU A 230 -8.03 7.58 -6.42
C LEU A 230 -7.70 7.64 -4.93
N ASP A 231 -8.27 8.59 -4.20
CA ASP A 231 -8.00 8.78 -2.77
C ASP A 231 -8.51 7.57 -1.95
N SER A 232 -9.71 7.08 -2.27
CA SER A 232 -10.38 6.02 -1.50
C SER A 232 -9.89 4.61 -1.78
N ALA A 233 -9.16 4.34 -2.86
CA ALA A 233 -8.70 2.99 -3.21
C ALA A 233 -8.05 2.24 -2.04
N ILE A 234 -8.21 0.91 -1.97
CA ILE A 234 -7.57 0.10 -0.91
C ILE A 234 -6.05 0.20 -1.01
N LEU A 235 -5.52 0.05 -2.23
CA LEU A 235 -4.13 0.23 -2.61
C LEU A 235 -4.04 0.69 -4.06
N THR A 236 -2.87 1.18 -4.45
CA THR A 236 -2.55 1.54 -5.83
C THR A 236 -1.50 0.60 -6.39
N LEU A 237 -1.78 -0.07 -7.50
CA LEU A 237 -0.78 -0.78 -8.31
C LEU A 237 -0.25 0.15 -9.39
N VAL A 238 1.04 0.08 -9.65
CA VAL A 238 1.68 0.77 -10.76
C VAL A 238 2.42 -0.23 -11.64
N MET A 239 1.94 -0.37 -12.87
CA MET A 239 2.57 -1.18 -13.91
C MET A 239 3.67 -0.33 -14.56
N SER A 240 4.93 -0.69 -14.27
CA SER A 240 6.10 0.07 -14.69
C SER A 240 6.71 -0.52 -15.95
N ASP A 241 6.90 0.31 -16.97
CA ASP A 241 7.65 -0.06 -18.18
C ASP A 241 9.18 -0.03 -17.96
N CYS A 242 9.64 0.49 -16.82
CA CYS A 242 11.06 0.57 -16.50
C CYS A 242 11.58 -0.81 -16.05
N ALA A 243 12.10 -1.55 -17.03
CA ALA A 243 12.85 -2.78 -16.83
C ALA A 243 14.35 -2.47 -16.97
N SER A 244 15.09 -2.56 -15.86
CA SER A 244 16.55 -2.43 -15.85
C SER A 244 17.14 -3.49 -14.94
N ASN A 245 18.33 -3.99 -15.27
CA ASN A 245 19.12 -4.86 -14.39
C ASN A 245 20.01 -4.06 -13.43
N ASP A 246 20.10 -2.74 -13.61
CA ASP A 246 20.81 -1.85 -12.69
C ASP A 246 19.93 -1.52 -11.49
N ILE A 247 20.37 -1.94 -10.30
CA ILE A 247 19.72 -1.68 -9.02
C ILE A 247 19.52 -0.19 -8.77
N ALA A 248 20.46 0.67 -9.14
CA ALA A 248 20.32 2.12 -8.94
C ALA A 248 19.14 2.68 -9.76
N LEU A 249 19.00 2.23 -11.00
CA LEU A 249 17.87 2.59 -11.85
C LEU A 249 16.54 2.01 -11.35
N GLN A 250 16.55 0.76 -10.82
CA GLN A 250 15.36 0.16 -10.22
C GLN A 250 14.90 0.96 -9.00
N VAL A 251 15.80 1.30 -8.08
CA VAL A 251 15.50 2.09 -6.89
C VAL A 251 15.01 3.49 -7.27
N SER A 252 15.70 4.16 -8.21
CA SER A 252 15.29 5.47 -8.72
C SER A 252 13.87 5.43 -9.31
N SER A 253 13.56 4.41 -10.11
CA SER A 253 12.23 4.18 -10.69
C SER A 253 11.17 3.85 -9.63
N ALA A 254 11.52 3.09 -8.60
CA ALA A 254 10.63 2.81 -7.47
C ALA A 254 10.31 4.07 -6.64
N LEU A 255 11.29 4.96 -6.46
CA LEU A 255 11.13 6.22 -5.72
C LEU A 255 10.33 7.26 -6.51
N THR A 256 10.73 7.52 -7.76
CA THR A 256 10.28 8.69 -8.51
C THR A 256 9.49 8.36 -9.78
N GLY A 257 9.55 7.10 -10.23
CA GLY A 257 9.05 6.68 -11.54
C GLY A 257 9.96 7.09 -12.69
N SER A 258 9.61 6.67 -13.90
CA SER A 258 10.37 6.96 -15.12
C SER A 258 10.04 8.34 -15.74
N GLY A 259 9.55 9.29 -14.94
CA GLY A 259 8.99 10.56 -15.40
C GLY A 259 7.55 10.44 -15.94
N GLY A 260 6.87 11.59 -16.13
CA GLY A 260 5.56 11.65 -16.82
C GLY A 260 4.31 11.47 -15.97
N GLY A 261 4.42 11.39 -14.63
CA GLY A 261 3.25 11.35 -13.72
C GLY A 261 2.55 10.00 -13.62
N SER A 262 3.23 8.89 -13.92
CA SER A 262 2.71 7.52 -13.75
C SER A 262 2.69 7.06 -12.29
N ARG A 263 2.28 7.93 -11.36
CA ARG A 263 2.28 7.72 -9.91
C ARG A 263 1.13 8.50 -9.26
N TRP A 264 0.74 8.09 -8.06
CA TRP A 264 -0.18 8.84 -7.20
C TRP A 264 0.43 8.96 -5.80
N PHE A 265 1.31 9.94 -5.62
CA PHE A 265 2.13 10.04 -4.39
C PHE A 265 1.32 10.43 -3.15
N ASP A 266 0.10 10.92 -3.33
CA ASP A 266 -0.86 11.16 -2.24
C ASP A 266 -1.32 9.86 -1.56
N LYS A 267 -1.16 8.70 -2.21
CA LYS A 267 -1.47 7.41 -1.58
C LYS A 267 -0.42 7.06 -0.54
N THR A 268 -0.86 6.51 0.60
CA THR A 268 0.03 6.06 1.68
C THR A 268 1.10 5.08 1.21
N PHE A 269 0.73 4.16 0.30
CA PHE A 269 1.68 3.40 -0.48
C PHE A 269 1.16 3.05 -1.88
N SER A 270 2.09 2.80 -2.79
CA SER A 270 1.84 2.20 -4.10
C SER A 270 2.72 0.96 -4.29
N LEU A 271 2.13 -0.13 -4.77
CA LEU A 271 2.86 -1.31 -5.21
C LEU A 271 3.30 -1.10 -6.65
N VAL A 272 4.60 -1.11 -6.92
CA VAL A 272 5.18 -0.97 -8.25
C VAL A 272 5.64 -2.34 -8.72
N VAL A 273 5.25 -2.76 -9.94
CA VAL A 273 5.70 -4.01 -10.57
C VAL A 273 6.14 -3.69 -11.99
N ASN A 274 7.35 -4.09 -12.37
CA ASN A 274 7.87 -3.88 -13.71
C ASN A 274 7.65 -5.10 -14.64
N GLN A 275 8.03 -4.95 -15.90
CA GLN A 275 7.89 -6.01 -16.91
C GLN A 275 8.70 -7.28 -16.62
N ASN A 276 9.76 -7.17 -15.81
CA ASN A 276 10.62 -8.29 -15.39
C ASN A 276 10.19 -8.91 -14.06
N GLY A 277 9.10 -8.45 -13.46
CA GLY A 277 8.63 -8.89 -12.13
C GLY A 277 9.38 -8.26 -10.96
N ASP A 278 10.34 -7.36 -11.18
CA ASP A 278 10.91 -6.54 -10.11
C ASP A 278 9.80 -5.72 -9.50
N SER A 279 9.72 -5.77 -8.18
CA SER A 279 8.61 -5.21 -7.44
C SER A 279 9.13 -4.31 -6.32
N ALA A 280 8.37 -3.28 -5.95
CA ALA A 280 8.72 -2.40 -4.85
C ALA A 280 7.47 -1.77 -4.23
N LEU A 281 7.56 -1.38 -2.96
CA LEU A 281 6.59 -0.50 -2.33
C LEU A 281 7.14 0.92 -2.30
N ASN A 282 6.43 1.87 -2.93
CA ASN A 282 6.66 3.29 -2.75
C ASN A 282 5.75 3.78 -1.62
N VAL A 283 6.32 4.27 -0.52
CA VAL A 283 5.59 4.56 0.72
C VAL A 283 5.88 5.96 1.19
N VAL A 284 4.87 6.69 1.68
CA VAL A 284 5.07 7.99 2.34
C VAL A 284 5.77 7.76 3.67
N ASP A 285 7.03 8.21 3.78
CA ASP A 285 7.83 7.96 4.98
C ASP A 285 7.33 8.73 6.20
N GLY A 286 7.64 8.20 7.38
CA GLY A 286 7.32 8.81 8.66
C GLY A 286 5.87 8.67 9.12
N LEU A 287 4.94 8.25 8.26
CA LEU A 287 3.55 7.95 8.65
C LEU A 287 3.44 6.61 9.38
N ILE A 288 4.15 5.61 8.85
CA ILE A 288 4.15 4.22 9.30
C ILE A 288 5.62 3.86 9.58
N PRO A 289 5.94 3.25 10.72
CA PRO A 289 7.31 2.83 11.01
C PRO A 289 7.86 1.89 9.94
N SER A 290 9.12 2.07 9.56
CA SER A 290 9.78 1.24 8.54
C SER A 290 9.76 -0.25 8.87
N SER A 291 9.77 -0.62 10.16
CA SER A 291 9.63 -2.02 10.61
C SER A 291 8.29 -2.63 10.20
N ALA A 292 7.19 -1.86 10.30
CA ALA A 292 5.87 -2.31 9.89
C ALA A 292 5.75 -2.44 8.36
N ILE A 293 6.38 -1.53 7.61
CA ILE A 293 6.46 -1.63 6.15
C ILE A 293 7.28 -2.84 5.71
N LEU A 294 8.45 -3.06 6.33
CA LEU A 294 9.29 -4.24 6.05
C LEU A 294 8.57 -5.53 6.38
N ARG A 295 7.83 -5.58 7.50
CA ARG A 295 6.98 -6.72 7.81
C ARG A 295 5.92 -6.94 6.74
N PHE A 296 5.23 -5.88 6.34
CA PHE A 296 4.20 -5.97 5.30
C PHE A 296 4.81 -6.51 3.99
N ALA A 297 5.92 -5.93 3.52
CA ALA A 297 6.65 -6.38 2.33
C ALA A 297 7.09 -7.85 2.41
N ASN A 298 7.67 -8.26 3.53
CA ASN A 298 8.08 -9.66 3.75
C ASN A 298 6.88 -10.61 3.78
N THR A 299 5.76 -10.20 4.39
CA THR A 299 4.57 -11.04 4.49
C THR A 299 3.94 -11.26 3.12
N ILE A 300 3.81 -10.21 2.31
CA ILE A 300 3.23 -10.36 0.95
C ILE A 300 4.16 -11.12 0.02
N TYR A 301 5.48 -10.96 0.16
CA TYR A 301 6.45 -11.75 -0.60
C TYR A 301 6.35 -13.23 -0.22
N ASN A 302 6.42 -13.57 1.06
CA ASN A 302 6.37 -14.95 1.52
C ASN A 302 5.03 -15.62 1.19
N ASP A 303 3.90 -14.92 1.31
CA ASP A 303 2.59 -15.47 0.93
C ASP A 303 2.51 -15.73 -0.59
N ALA A 304 3.02 -14.81 -1.41
CA ALA A 304 3.09 -14.99 -2.86
C ALA A 304 4.02 -16.13 -3.29
N GLU A 305 5.12 -16.39 -2.57
CA GLU A 305 6.03 -17.50 -2.87
C GLU A 305 5.51 -18.86 -2.37
N THR A 306 4.82 -18.88 -1.22
CA THR A 306 4.37 -20.14 -0.61
C THR A 306 2.99 -20.59 -1.08
N ARG A 307 2.10 -19.63 -1.36
CA ARG A 307 0.70 -19.85 -1.74
C ARG A 307 0.29 -18.87 -2.85
N PRO A 308 0.97 -18.91 -4.01
CA PRO A 308 0.57 -18.10 -5.16
C PRO A 308 -0.89 -18.39 -5.48
N ILE A 309 -1.65 -17.34 -5.77
CA ILE A 309 -3.04 -17.48 -6.19
C ILE A 309 -3.14 -17.69 -7.70
N ALA A 310 -2.21 -17.09 -8.44
CA ALA A 310 -2.15 -17.08 -9.89
C ALA A 310 -0.88 -17.79 -10.34
N ASP A 311 -1.07 -18.85 -11.11
CA ASP A 311 0.02 -19.60 -11.72
C ASP A 311 0.16 -19.25 -13.20
N PRO A 312 1.36 -19.33 -13.80
CA PRO A 312 1.60 -18.89 -15.17
C PRO A 312 0.70 -19.55 -16.22
N TRP A 313 0.25 -20.80 -15.99
CA TRP A 313 -0.64 -21.51 -16.91
C TRP A 313 -1.97 -20.79 -17.15
N ILE A 314 -2.38 -19.90 -16.25
CA ILE A 314 -3.65 -19.16 -16.38
C ILE A 314 -3.64 -18.26 -17.62
N LEU A 315 -2.47 -17.77 -18.04
CA LEU A 315 -2.30 -16.97 -19.25
C LEU A 315 -2.44 -17.82 -20.53
N GLU A 316 -2.16 -19.11 -20.44
CA GLU A 316 -2.23 -20.05 -21.58
C GLU A 316 -3.65 -20.57 -21.83
N SER A 317 -4.57 -20.36 -20.89
CA SER A 317 -5.96 -20.84 -20.96
C SER A 317 -6.99 -19.68 -20.98
N PRO A 318 -7.04 -18.87 -22.06
CA PRO A 318 -7.88 -17.68 -22.13
C PRO A 318 -9.38 -17.96 -22.03
N GLN A 319 -9.82 -19.20 -22.28
CA GLN A 319 -11.21 -19.63 -22.11
C GLN A 319 -11.72 -19.48 -20.65
N ARG A 320 -10.83 -19.37 -19.66
CA ARG A 320 -11.21 -19.20 -18.24
C ARG A 320 -11.41 -17.75 -17.79
N PHE A 321 -11.06 -16.76 -18.62
CA PHE A 321 -11.33 -15.35 -18.31
C PHE A 321 -12.80 -14.97 -18.54
N VAL A 322 -13.59 -15.87 -19.13
CA VAL A 322 -15.04 -15.69 -19.29
C VAL A 322 -15.72 -16.10 -17.98
N ILE A 323 -15.97 -15.13 -17.12
CA ILE A 323 -16.92 -15.30 -16.02
C ILE A 323 -18.32 -15.04 -16.60
N SER A 324 -19.20 -16.03 -16.44
CA SER A 324 -20.62 -15.97 -16.75
C SER A 324 -21.24 -14.66 -16.28
N GLN A 325 -21.86 -13.94 -17.22
CA GLN A 325 -22.70 -12.77 -16.97
C GLN A 325 -23.83 -13.09 -15.99
#